data_AF-A0AAV3UAW1-F1
#
_entry.id   AF-A0AAV3UAW1-F1
#
_cell.length_a   1.000
_cell.length_b   1.000
_cell.length_c   1.000
_cell.angle_alpha   90.00
_cell.angle_beta   90.00
_cell.angle_gamma   90.00
#
_symmetry.space_group_name_H-M   'P 1'
#
loop_
_entity.id
_entity.type
_entity.pdbx_description
1 polymer ?
#
loop_
_entity_poly.entity_id
_entity_poly.type
_entity_poly.pdbx_seq_one_letter_code
_entity_poly.pdbx_strand_id
1 'polypeptide(L)'
;MTETANEWASDSAQGNQQRRYWLSILSKGLVTGVMGGIGAFTYNMSELMVASIDPQLVLGITALAGVYAHLLANGLRESIRVGLVGFFTGGFTLVGVWLAPLWILPYTAGARDILLPKVAGTAVTAAIIVYSAVFLGAYLSALTIDAYAST
;
A
#
# COMPACT_ATOMS: atom_id res chain seq x y z
N MET A 1 -43.54 -10.67 22.49
CA MET A 1 -43.06 -10.62 21.09
C MET A 1 -42.04 -9.50 20.85
N THR A 2 -41.34 -9.03 21.89
CA THR A 2 -40.36 -7.92 21.82
C THR A 2 -38.91 -8.40 21.93
N GLU A 3 -38.65 -9.59 22.48
CA GLU A 3 -37.30 -10.17 22.58
C GLU A 3 -36.71 -10.51 21.21
N THR A 4 -37.50 -11.09 20.31
CA THR A 4 -37.05 -11.43 18.96
C THR A 4 -36.70 -10.20 18.12
N ALA A 5 -37.34 -9.04 18.34
CA ALA A 5 -37.00 -7.82 17.62
C ALA A 5 -35.66 -7.22 18.09
N ASN A 6 -35.32 -7.39 19.37
CA ASN A 6 -34.06 -6.91 19.93
C ASN A 6 -32.87 -7.77 19.49
N GLU A 7 -33.03 -9.08 19.37
CA GLU A 7 -31.98 -9.99 18.86
C GLU A 7 -31.63 -9.69 17.39
N TRP A 8 -32.64 -9.45 16.55
CA TRP A 8 -32.41 -9.10 15.13
C TRP A 8 -31.79 -7.71 14.95
N ALA A 9 -32.13 -6.76 15.83
CA ALA A 9 -31.52 -5.44 15.86
C ALA A 9 -30.06 -5.49 16.36
N SER A 10 -29.74 -6.36 17.33
CA SER A 10 -28.36 -6.55 17.79
C SER A 10 -27.49 -7.23 16.75
N ASP A 11 -28.00 -8.25 16.06
CA ASP A 11 -27.25 -8.97 15.01
C ASP A 11 -26.90 -8.06 13.83
N SER A 12 -27.86 -7.23 13.41
CA SER A 12 -27.64 -6.25 12.33
C SER A 12 -26.71 -5.10 12.74
N ALA A 13 -26.77 -4.65 13.99
CA ALA A 13 -25.85 -3.65 14.53
C ALA A 13 -24.41 -4.17 14.65
N GLN A 14 -24.25 -5.42 15.12
CA GLN A 14 -22.95 -6.08 15.27
C GLN A 14 -22.30 -6.36 13.90
N GLY A 15 -23.10 -6.83 12.92
CA GLY A 15 -22.65 -6.99 11.54
C GLY A 15 -22.21 -5.68 10.89
N ASN A 16 -22.93 -4.58 11.13
CA ASN A 16 -22.56 -3.25 10.63
C ASN A 16 -21.29 -2.69 11.27
N GLN A 17 -21.08 -2.89 12.58
CA GLN A 17 -19.84 -2.48 13.25
C GLN A 17 -18.62 -3.25 12.73
N GLN A 18 -18.74 -4.57 12.57
CA GLN A 18 -17.66 -5.38 12.02
C GLN A 18 -17.33 -5.00 10.58
N ARG A 19 -18.35 -4.73 9.74
CA ARG A 19 -18.15 -4.25 8.37
C ARG A 19 -17.43 -2.90 8.32
N ARG A 20 -17.82 -1.93 9.17
CA ARG A 20 -17.16 -0.63 9.27
C ARG A 20 -15.70 -0.75 9.70
N TYR A 21 -15.42 -1.63 10.65
CA TYR A 21 -14.05 -1.91 11.10
C TYR A 21 -13.17 -2.43 9.95
N TRP A 22 -13.64 -3.44 9.20
CA TRP A 22 -12.89 -3.97 8.05
C TRP A 22 -12.73 -2.95 6.92
N LEU A 23 -13.77 -2.18 6.62
CA LEU A 23 -13.69 -1.10 5.62
C LEU A 23 -12.68 -0.03 6.04
N SER A 24 -12.58 0.29 7.32
CA SER A 24 -11.59 1.25 7.84
C SER A 24 -10.17 0.73 7.68
N ILE A 25 -9.92 -0.55 8.00
CA ILE A 25 -8.61 -1.17 7.78
C ILE A 25 -8.24 -1.13 6.30
N LEU A 26 -9.18 -1.55 5.44
CA LEU A 26 -8.95 -1.59 4.00
C LEU A 26 -8.70 -0.21 3.44
N SER A 27 -9.47 0.81 3.82
CA SER A 27 -9.29 2.17 3.30
C SER A 27 -7.96 2.78 3.75
N LYS A 28 -7.58 2.64 5.03
CA LYS A 28 -6.29 3.10 5.55
C LYS A 28 -5.12 2.41 4.84
N GLY A 29 -5.21 1.09 4.70
CA GLY A 29 -4.21 0.29 4.00
C GLY A 29 -4.12 0.66 2.51
N LEU A 30 -5.25 0.78 1.82
CA LEU A 30 -5.30 1.15 0.41
C LEU A 30 -4.65 2.52 0.16
N VAL A 31 -5.00 3.53 0.94
CA VAL A 31 -4.48 4.89 0.77
C VAL A 31 -2.96 4.94 1.00
N THR A 32 -2.49 4.36 2.10
CA THR A 32 -1.05 4.32 2.42
C THR A 32 -0.28 3.47 1.40
N GLY A 33 -0.82 2.33 1.00
CA GLY A 33 -0.24 1.47 -0.02
C GLY A 33 -0.10 2.15 -1.37
N VAL A 34 -1.18 2.73 -1.90
CA VAL A 34 -1.16 3.43 -3.20
C VAL A 34 -0.16 4.57 -3.20
N MET A 35 -0.15 5.41 -2.16
CA MET A 35 0.83 6.50 -2.00
C MET A 35 2.27 5.97 -2.02
N GLY A 36 2.54 4.91 -1.25
CA GLY A 36 3.87 4.30 -1.20
C GLY A 36 4.29 3.65 -2.52
N GLY A 37 3.37 2.97 -3.21
CA GLY A 37 3.61 2.36 -4.52
C GLY A 37 3.91 3.39 -5.59
N ILE A 38 3.17 4.50 -5.63
CA ILE A 38 3.42 5.61 -6.57
C ILE A 38 4.76 6.29 -6.27
N GLY A 39 5.06 6.54 -4.99
CA GLY A 39 6.35 7.11 -4.59
C GLY A 39 7.52 6.23 -5.04
N ALA A 40 7.48 4.93 -4.74
CA ALA A 40 8.53 4.02 -5.14
C ALA A 40 8.64 3.89 -6.66
N PHE A 41 7.53 3.92 -7.40
CA PHE A 41 7.55 3.88 -8.86
C PHE A 41 8.25 5.13 -9.42
N THR A 42 7.86 6.30 -8.90
CA THR A 42 8.40 7.59 -9.32
C THR A 42 9.90 7.70 -9.03
N TYR A 43 10.37 7.12 -7.92
CA TYR A 43 11.81 7.00 -7.65
C TYR A 43 12.53 6.14 -8.69
N ASN A 44 12.00 4.95 -9.00
CA ASN A 44 12.58 4.03 -9.99
C ASN A 44 12.54 4.57 -11.42
N MET A 45 11.59 5.46 -11.73
CA MET A 45 11.43 6.11 -13.04
C MET A 45 11.85 7.58 -13.01
N SER A 46 12.72 7.97 -12.08
CA SER A 46 13.18 9.36 -11.95
C SER A 46 13.81 9.92 -13.23
N GLU A 47 14.45 9.08 -14.04
CA GLU A 47 15.00 9.46 -15.36
C GLU A 47 13.93 9.88 -16.39
N LEU A 48 12.68 9.45 -16.21
CA LEU A 48 11.56 9.77 -17.10
C LEU A 48 10.77 11.01 -16.65
N MET A 49 11.14 11.63 -15.51
CA MET A 49 10.45 12.79 -14.98
C MET A 49 10.85 14.07 -15.73
N VAL A 50 9.84 14.84 -16.16
CA VAL A 50 10.05 16.14 -16.83
C VAL A 50 10.50 17.22 -15.83
N ALA A 51 10.10 17.09 -14.56
CA ALA A 51 10.49 18.00 -13.49
C ALA A 51 11.73 17.47 -12.75
N SER A 52 12.71 18.34 -12.49
CA SER A 52 13.90 18.00 -11.69
C SER A 52 13.54 17.95 -10.20
N ILE A 53 12.91 16.86 -9.78
CA ILE A 53 12.64 16.57 -8.38
C ILE A 53 13.75 15.65 -7.87
N ASP A 54 14.31 15.94 -6.70
CA ASP A 54 15.26 15.05 -6.05
C ASP A 54 14.59 13.68 -5.80
N PRO A 55 15.11 12.58 -6.38
CA PRO A 55 14.54 11.25 -6.21
C PRO A 55 14.43 10.82 -4.73
N GLN A 56 15.32 11.32 -3.86
CA GLN A 56 15.29 11.00 -2.43
C GLN A 56 14.03 11.53 -1.73
N LEU A 57 13.51 12.68 -2.16
CA LEU A 57 12.27 13.24 -1.60
C LEU A 57 11.06 12.36 -1.93
N VAL A 58 11.06 11.77 -3.12
CA VAL A 58 10.00 10.86 -3.57
C VAL A 58 10.04 9.55 -2.78
N LEU A 59 11.25 9.04 -2.48
CA LEU A 59 11.44 7.94 -1.54
C LEU A 59 10.91 8.28 -0.14
N GLY A 60 11.06 9.53 0.30
CA GLY A 60 10.48 10.04 1.53
C GLY A 60 8.96 9.84 1.61
N ILE A 61 8.23 10.01 0.50
CA ILE A 61 6.77 9.75 0.44
C ILE A 61 6.48 8.27 0.74
N THR A 62 7.30 7.36 0.21
CA THR A 62 7.16 5.92 0.45
C THR A 62 7.43 5.56 1.91
N ALA A 63 8.47 6.16 2.50
CA ALA A 63 8.78 5.98 3.91
C ALA A 63 7.64 6.52 4.79
N LEU A 64 7.16 7.72 4.52
CA LEU A 64 6.03 8.33 5.24
C LEU A 64 4.77 7.46 5.12
N ALA A 65 4.49 6.88 3.96
CA ALA A 65 3.38 5.95 3.80
C ALA A 65 3.48 4.73 4.74
N GLY A 66 4.69 4.18 4.92
CA GLY A 66 4.96 3.13 5.90
C GLY A 66 4.73 3.57 7.35
N VAL A 67 5.18 4.78 7.71
CA VAL A 67 4.94 5.37 9.03
C VAL A 67 3.44 5.57 9.27
N TYR A 68 2.72 6.17 8.32
CA TYR A 68 1.28 6.42 8.43
C TYR A 68 0.46 5.14 8.49
N ALA A 69 0.91 4.05 7.88
CA ALA A 69 0.25 2.75 8.02
C ALA A 69 0.23 2.26 9.48
N HIS A 70 1.23 2.65 10.28
CA HIS A 70 1.23 2.42 11.72
C HIS A 70 0.38 3.46 12.47
N LEU A 71 0.64 4.76 12.26
CA LEU A 71 0.01 5.85 13.01
C LEU A 71 -1.52 5.95 12.83
N LEU A 72 -2.05 5.51 11.69
CA LEU A 72 -3.50 5.53 11.43
C LEU A 72 -4.27 4.42 12.15
N ALA A 73 -3.59 3.43 12.74
CA ALA A 73 -4.22 2.33 13.43
C ALA A 73 -4.43 2.64 14.92
N ASN A 74 -5.56 2.21 15.50
CA ASN A 74 -5.87 2.49 16.91
C ASN A 74 -5.27 1.44 17.87
N GLY A 75 -4.50 0.48 17.37
CA GLY A 75 -3.87 -0.55 18.18
C GLY A 75 -3.01 -1.49 17.34
N LEU A 76 -2.15 -2.27 18.00
CA LEU A 76 -1.11 -3.08 17.35
C LEU A 76 -1.68 -4.09 16.34
N ARG A 77 -2.76 -4.79 16.71
CA ARG A 77 -3.42 -5.76 15.81
C ARG A 77 -4.03 -5.09 14.57
N GLU A 78 -4.58 -3.89 14.72
CA GLU A 78 -5.09 -3.12 13.59
C GLU A 78 -3.91 -2.62 12.73
N SER A 79 -2.83 -2.16 13.35
CA SER A 79 -1.63 -1.67 12.67
C SER A 79 -1.00 -2.73 11.78
N ILE A 80 -0.85 -3.96 12.27
CA ILE A 80 -0.29 -5.06 11.46
C ILE A 80 -1.17 -5.34 10.25
N ARG A 81 -2.51 -5.31 10.42
CA ARG A 81 -3.45 -5.53 9.31
C ARG A 81 -3.42 -4.41 8.29
N VAL A 82 -3.43 -3.15 8.74
CA VAL A 82 -3.31 -1.97 7.88
C VAL A 82 -1.97 -1.97 7.15
N GLY A 83 -0.88 -2.27 7.85
CA GLY A 83 0.47 -2.39 7.31
C GLY A 83 0.57 -3.47 6.23
N LEU A 84 0.00 -4.67 6.47
CA LEU A 84 -0.06 -5.75 5.47
C LEU A 84 -0.87 -5.34 4.24
N VAL A 85 -2.08 -4.80 4.44
CA VAL A 85 -2.92 -4.34 3.32
C VAL A 85 -2.21 -3.25 2.53
N GLY A 86 -1.59 -2.28 3.20
CA GLY A 86 -0.83 -1.21 2.57
C GLY A 86 0.38 -1.72 1.81
N PHE A 87 1.16 -2.61 2.42
CA PHE A 87 2.31 -3.23 1.78
C PHE A 87 1.94 -3.95 0.48
N PHE A 88 0.94 -4.82 0.51
CA PHE A 88 0.52 -5.52 -0.71
C PHE A 88 -0.09 -4.58 -1.73
N THR A 89 -0.96 -3.64 -1.30
CA THR A 89 -1.56 -2.66 -2.21
C THR A 89 -0.50 -1.83 -2.90
N GLY A 90 0.52 -1.36 -2.19
CA GLY A 90 1.59 -0.56 -2.78
C GLY A 90 2.47 -1.37 -3.72
N GLY A 91 2.78 -2.62 -3.36
CA GLY A 91 3.45 -3.55 -4.28
C GLY A 91 2.66 -3.77 -5.58
N PHE A 92 1.35 -4.02 -5.47
CA PHE A 92 0.47 -4.14 -6.65
C PHE A 92 0.38 -2.85 -7.44
N THR A 93 0.34 -1.70 -6.77
CA THR A 93 0.29 -0.39 -7.42
C THR A 93 1.58 -0.13 -8.19
N LEU A 94 2.74 -0.38 -7.58
CA LEU A 94 4.05 -0.24 -8.22
C LEU A 94 4.15 -1.10 -9.48
N VAL A 95 3.87 -2.40 -9.35
CA VAL A 95 3.93 -3.34 -10.48
C VAL A 95 2.89 -2.98 -11.53
N GLY A 96 1.66 -2.65 -11.12
CA GLY A 96 0.56 -2.27 -11.99
C GLY A 96 0.87 -1.03 -12.82
N VAL A 97 1.43 0.02 -12.22
CA VAL A 97 1.81 1.25 -12.91
C VAL A 97 2.97 1.00 -13.89
N TRP A 98 3.93 0.14 -13.53
CA TRP A 98 5.03 -0.24 -14.42
C TRP A 98 4.54 -1.02 -15.64
N LEU A 99 3.54 -1.87 -15.43
CA LEU A 99 2.93 -2.71 -16.45
C LEU A 99 1.96 -1.91 -17.34
N ALA A 100 1.23 -0.93 -16.80
CA ALA A 100 0.17 -0.18 -17.47
C ALA A 100 0.50 0.31 -18.89
N PRO A 101 1.70 0.85 -19.21
CA PRO A 101 2.06 1.28 -20.56
C PRO A 101 1.93 0.19 -21.63
N LEU A 102 2.10 -1.09 -21.28
CA LEU A 102 1.97 -2.19 -22.24
C LEU A 102 0.53 -2.30 -22.78
N TRP A 103 -0.48 -1.94 -21.99
CA TRP A 103 -1.88 -1.95 -22.39
C TRP A 103 -2.38 -0.60 -22.91
N ILE A 104 -1.83 0.53 -22.40
CA ILE A 104 -2.22 1.88 -22.80
C ILE A 104 -1.63 2.24 -24.18
N LEU A 105 -0.39 1.85 -24.45
CA LEU A 105 0.25 2.12 -25.73
C LEU A 105 -0.13 1.05 -26.75
N PRO A 106 -0.26 1.43 -28.04
CA PRO A 106 -0.68 0.53 -29.12
C PRO A 106 0.46 -0.39 -29.56
N TYR A 107 0.97 -1.22 -28.65
CA TYR A 107 1.93 -2.28 -28.96
C TYR A 107 1.25 -3.43 -29.71
N THR A 108 1.98 -4.03 -30.65
CA THR A 108 1.58 -5.28 -31.30
C THR A 108 1.62 -6.43 -30.28
N ALA A 109 0.80 -7.47 -30.48
CA ALA A 109 0.72 -8.61 -29.56
C ALA A 109 2.10 -9.26 -29.31
N GLY A 110 2.90 -9.46 -30.36
CA GLY A 110 4.25 -10.03 -30.22
C GLY A 110 5.23 -9.13 -29.45
N ALA A 111 5.10 -7.81 -29.52
CA ALA A 111 5.93 -6.90 -28.72
C ALA A 111 5.56 -6.96 -27.23
N ARG A 112 4.27 -7.13 -26.91
CA ARG A 112 3.81 -7.31 -25.52
C ARG A 112 4.35 -8.60 -24.92
N ASP A 113 4.28 -9.72 -25.64
CA ASP A 113 4.71 -11.03 -25.12
C ASP A 113 6.22 -11.09 -24.81
N ILE A 114 7.04 -10.37 -25.57
CA ILE A 114 8.48 -10.27 -25.34
C ILE A 114 8.81 -9.32 -24.18
N LEU A 115 8.13 -8.18 -24.11
CA LEU A 115 8.42 -7.14 -23.12
C LEU A 115 7.85 -7.46 -21.74
N LEU A 116 6.71 -8.13 -21.67
CA LEU A 116 5.99 -8.41 -20.42
C LEU A 116 6.84 -9.14 -19.37
N PRO A 117 7.51 -10.28 -19.65
CA PRO A 117 8.32 -10.96 -18.64
C PRO A 117 9.52 -10.13 -18.18
N LYS A 118 10.13 -9.35 -19.09
CA LYS A 118 11.27 -8.47 -18.76
C LYS A 118 10.82 -7.33 -17.85
N VAL A 119 9.76 -6.62 -18.21
CA VAL A 119 9.23 -5.48 -17.45
C VAL A 119 8.67 -5.94 -16.11
N ALA A 120 7.92 -7.05 -16.09
CA ALA A 120 7.40 -7.63 -14.85
C ALA A 120 8.53 -8.06 -13.90
N GLY A 121 9.59 -8.69 -14.42
CA GLY A 121 10.75 -9.10 -13.62
C GLY A 121 11.46 -7.91 -12.95
N THR A 122 11.70 -6.84 -13.70
CA THR A 122 12.27 -5.61 -13.15
C THR A 122 11.35 -4.97 -12.12
N ALA A 123 10.04 -4.92 -12.41
CA ALA A 123 9.05 -4.35 -11.50
C ALA A 123 8.96 -5.09 -10.17
N VAL A 124 8.93 -6.42 -10.22
CA VAL A 124 8.91 -7.26 -9.02
C VAL A 124 10.21 -7.11 -8.22
N THR A 125 11.36 -7.05 -8.91
CA THR A 125 12.65 -6.87 -8.24
C THR A 125 12.71 -5.53 -7.51
N ALA A 126 12.27 -4.45 -8.15
CA ALA A 126 12.18 -3.14 -7.51
C ALA A 126 11.16 -3.11 -6.35
N ALA A 127 10.05 -3.83 -6.47
CA ALA A 127 9.09 -3.99 -5.38
C ALA A 127 9.71 -4.68 -4.15
N ILE A 128 10.46 -5.76 -4.38
CA ILE A 128 11.08 -6.54 -3.31
C ILE A 128 12.24 -5.78 -2.67
N ILE A 129 13.09 -5.12 -3.46
CA ILE A 129 14.29 -4.48 -2.93
C ILE A 129 13.97 -3.09 -2.40
N VAL A 130 13.47 -2.19 -3.25
CA VAL A 130 13.34 -0.77 -2.92
C VAL A 130 12.09 -0.54 -2.08
N TYR A 131 10.92 -0.92 -2.62
CA TYR A 131 9.66 -0.64 -1.94
C TYR A 131 9.58 -1.35 -0.59
N SER A 132 9.97 -2.63 -0.53
CA SER A 132 9.89 -3.37 0.73
C SER A 132 10.87 -2.87 1.78
N ALA A 133 12.13 -2.58 1.42
CA ALA A 133 13.08 -2.04 2.38
C ALA A 133 12.63 -0.70 2.96
N VAL A 134 12.11 0.19 2.12
CA VAL A 134 11.74 1.56 2.53
C VAL A 134 10.41 1.56 3.29
N PHE A 135 9.38 0.91 2.75
CA PHE A 135 8.06 0.88 3.37
C PHE A 135 8.10 0.09 4.69
N LEU A 136 8.63 -1.13 4.69
CA LEU A 136 8.70 -1.94 5.91
C LEU A 136 9.71 -1.36 6.89
N GLY A 137 10.85 -0.87 6.41
CA GLY A 137 11.85 -0.23 7.27
C GLY A 137 11.26 0.97 8.02
N ALA A 138 10.52 1.83 7.34
CA ALA A 138 9.86 2.97 7.95
C ALA A 138 8.72 2.55 8.89
N TYR A 139 7.90 1.58 8.49
CA TYR A 139 6.83 1.02 9.32
C TYR A 139 7.37 0.42 10.63
N LEU A 140 8.39 -0.43 10.55
CA LEU A 140 9.02 -1.06 11.72
C LEU A 140 9.73 -0.04 12.61
N SER A 141 10.36 0.97 12.01
CA SER A 141 10.97 2.08 12.77
C SER A 141 9.90 2.85 13.56
N ALA A 142 8.77 3.20 12.93
CA ALA A 142 7.67 3.87 13.60
C ALA A 142 7.10 3.03 14.76
N LEU A 143 6.89 1.73 14.53
CA LEU A 143 6.42 0.81 15.54
C LEU A 143 7.39 0.68 16.72
N THR A 144 8.69 0.67 16.45
CA THR A 144 9.73 0.60 17.51
C THR A 144 9.78 1.88 18.34
N ILE A 145 9.67 3.04 17.68
CA ILE A 145 9.64 4.35 18.36
C ILE A 145 8.40 4.47 19.25
N ASP A 146 7.23 4.08 18.74
CA ASP A 146 5.97 4.11 19.51
C ASP A 146 6.03 3.17 20.72
N ALA A 147 6.58 1.96 20.54
CA ALA A 147 6.79 1.01 21.63
C ALA A 147 7.74 1.54 22.72
N TYR A 148 8.78 2.29 22.35
CA TYR A 148 9.71 2.92 23.31
C TYR A 148 9.12 4.16 23.98
N ALA A 149 8.30 4.95 23.27
CA ALA A 149 7.68 6.15 23.83
C ALA A 149 6.52 5.83 24.79
N SER A 150 5.93 4.64 24.68
CA SER A 150 4.82 4.17 25.52
C SER A 150 5.27 3.40 26.77
N THR A 151 6.57 3.14 26.94
CA THR A 151 7.20 2.62 28.17
C THR A 151 7.70 3.73 29.08
#